data_AF-A0A7V9I364-F1
#
_entry.id   AF-A0A7V9I364-F1
#
_cell.length_a   1.000
_cell.length_b   1.000
_cell.length_c   1.000
_cell.angle_alpha   90.00
_cell.angle_beta   90.00
_cell.angle_gamma   90.00
#
_symmetry.space_group_name_H-M   'P 1'
#
loop_
_entity.id
_entity.type
_entity.pdbx_description
1 polymer ?
#
loop_
_entity_poly.entity_id
_entity_poly.type
_entity_poly.pdbx_seq_one_letter_code
_entity_poly.pdbx_strand_id
1 'polypeptide(L)'
;MRPASGTWERKGYESALADLWADLARTLHGLEAVAATPRERLADEDVLERLPALQYRLHQAGELVLGLEPPPGAEAEHAELTDALVDARDATGEVLEAAEEGGADAAFRLVHEWRGALFRVRLARMRLHTRPEPAPVGPTLPTGYDRGALLATVLVLAGTLVVTGGAVLGAWPVWAAGLLLVAGSLLGYRP
;
A
#
# COMPACT_ATOMS: atom_id res chain seq x y z
N MET A 1 4.63 43.28 -7.39
CA MET A 1 3.83 42.10 -6.99
C MET A 1 3.81 41.12 -8.16
N ARG A 2 4.51 39.98 -8.07
CA ARG A 2 4.39 38.88 -9.02
C ARG A 2 3.97 37.61 -8.27
N PRO A 3 2.67 37.32 -8.17
CA PRO A 3 2.18 35.99 -7.84
C PRO A 3 1.56 35.40 -9.12
N ALA A 4 2.32 34.58 -9.85
CA ALA A 4 1.75 33.84 -10.99
C ALA A 4 2.54 32.57 -11.35
N SER A 5 3.89 32.58 -11.27
CA SER A 5 4.72 31.46 -11.76
C SER A 5 4.39 30.13 -11.08
N GLY A 6 4.34 30.08 -9.75
CA GLY A 6 4.13 28.83 -9.02
C GLY A 6 2.77 28.15 -9.25
N THR A 7 1.73 28.89 -9.64
CA THR A 7 0.42 28.28 -9.95
C THR A 7 0.39 27.68 -11.36
N TRP A 8 1.08 28.30 -12.32
CA TRP A 8 1.20 27.78 -13.69
C TRP A 8 2.16 26.58 -13.76
N GLU A 9 3.27 26.63 -13.02
CA GLU A 9 4.22 25.51 -12.87
C GLU A 9 3.53 24.30 -12.24
N ARG A 10 2.74 24.51 -11.17
CA ARG A 10 1.96 23.43 -10.55
C ARG A 10 0.92 22.83 -11.50
N LYS A 11 0.16 23.66 -12.21
CA LYS A 11 -0.81 23.16 -13.20
C LYS A 11 -0.11 22.38 -14.31
N GLY A 12 1.06 22.83 -14.76
CA GLY A 12 1.87 22.10 -15.73
C GLY A 12 2.30 20.73 -15.24
N TYR A 13 2.79 20.64 -14.01
CA TYR A 13 3.15 19.38 -13.35
C TYR A 13 1.94 18.42 -13.22
N GLU A 14 0.80 18.93 -12.73
CA GLU A 14 -0.42 18.14 -12.57
C GLU A 14 -0.94 17.61 -13.92
N SER A 15 -0.92 18.43 -14.98
CA SER A 15 -1.29 18.01 -16.33
C SER A 15 -0.33 16.95 -16.89
N ALA A 16 0.98 17.14 -16.74
CA ALA A 16 1.97 16.16 -17.21
C ALA A 16 1.82 14.80 -16.50
N LEU A 17 1.59 14.81 -15.18
CA LEU A 17 1.28 13.59 -14.44
C LEU A 17 -0.04 12.96 -14.89
N ALA A 18 -1.08 13.75 -15.18
CA ALA A 18 -2.36 13.21 -15.64
C ALA A 18 -2.23 12.46 -16.97
N ASP A 19 -1.47 13.01 -17.92
CA ASP A 19 -1.20 12.38 -19.21
C ASP A 19 -0.38 11.10 -19.04
N LEU A 20 0.68 11.15 -18.24
CA LEU A 20 1.47 9.96 -17.85
C LEU A 20 0.57 8.85 -17.27
N TRP A 21 -0.36 9.21 -16.37
CA TRP A 21 -1.23 8.25 -15.71
C TRP A 21 -2.18 7.55 -16.67
N ALA A 22 -2.66 8.22 -17.72
CA ALA A 22 -3.52 7.59 -18.72
C ALA A 22 -2.81 6.43 -19.43
N ASP A 23 -1.50 6.58 -19.68
CA ASP A 23 -0.67 5.57 -20.33
C ASP A 23 -0.18 4.49 -19.37
N LEU A 24 0.23 4.89 -18.17
CA LEU A 24 0.71 3.99 -17.14
C LEU A 24 -0.41 3.10 -16.59
N ALA A 25 -1.65 3.59 -16.48
CA ALA A 25 -2.79 2.78 -16.03
C ALA A 25 -3.03 1.56 -16.93
N ARG A 26 -2.86 1.71 -18.25
CA ARG A 26 -2.98 0.59 -19.19
C ARG A 26 -1.86 -0.43 -19.01
N THR A 27 -0.64 0.06 -18.78
CA THR A 27 0.54 -0.79 -18.52
C THR A 27 0.37 -1.59 -17.23
N LEU A 28 0.02 -0.90 -16.13
CA LEU A 28 -0.23 -1.53 -14.83
C LEU A 28 -1.39 -2.53 -14.91
N HIS A 29 -2.49 -2.20 -15.60
CA HIS A 29 -3.59 -3.15 -15.78
C HIS A 29 -3.17 -4.43 -16.51
N GLY A 30 -2.31 -4.31 -17.54
CA GLY A 30 -1.74 -5.47 -18.24
C GLY A 30 -0.91 -6.36 -17.31
N LEU A 31 -0.03 -5.76 -16.51
CA LEU A 31 0.83 -6.47 -15.56
C LEU A 31 0.02 -7.09 -14.41
N GLU A 32 -0.94 -6.35 -13.85
CA GLU A 32 -1.85 -6.84 -12.81
C GLU A 32 -2.70 -8.01 -13.30
N ALA A 33 -3.12 -8.01 -14.57
CA ALA A 33 -3.87 -9.13 -15.15
C ALA A 33 -3.02 -10.40 -15.24
N VAL A 34 -1.72 -10.28 -15.52
CA VAL A 34 -0.79 -11.43 -15.47
C VAL A 34 -0.58 -11.89 -14.03
N ALA A 35 -0.34 -10.95 -13.11
CA ALA A 35 -0.09 -11.24 -11.70
C ALA A 35 -1.33 -11.79 -10.95
N ALA A 36 -2.54 -11.59 -11.48
CA ALA A 36 -3.79 -12.10 -10.92
C ALA A 36 -3.99 -13.60 -11.19
N THR A 37 -3.59 -14.10 -12.36
CA THR A 37 -3.67 -15.52 -12.74
C THR A 37 -2.30 -16.04 -13.21
N PRO A 38 -1.27 -16.00 -12.36
CA PRO A 38 0.13 -16.15 -12.76
C PRO A 38 0.45 -17.54 -13.32
N ARG A 39 -0.13 -18.61 -12.78
CA ARG A 39 0.15 -19.98 -13.25
C ARG A 39 -0.28 -20.22 -14.69
N GLU A 40 -1.42 -19.64 -15.07
CA GLU A 40 -1.96 -19.77 -16.43
C GLU A 40 -1.26 -18.79 -17.37
N ARG A 41 -1.08 -17.54 -16.92
CA ARG A 41 -0.54 -16.46 -17.77
C ARG A 41 0.96 -16.54 -17.99
N LEU A 42 1.75 -16.99 -17.01
CA LEU A 42 3.20 -17.15 -17.17
C LEU A 42 3.59 -18.45 -17.87
N ALA A 43 2.63 -19.34 -18.14
CA ALA A 43 2.81 -20.51 -19.00
C ALA A 43 2.44 -20.24 -20.47
N ASP A 44 1.93 -19.04 -20.77
CA ASP A 44 1.50 -18.62 -22.09
C ASP A 44 2.63 -17.82 -22.77
N GLU A 45 3.21 -18.38 -23.83
CA GLU A 45 4.32 -17.77 -24.58
C GLU A 45 3.96 -16.37 -25.11
N ASP A 46 2.71 -16.18 -25.58
CA ASP A 46 2.25 -14.89 -26.10
C ASP A 46 2.21 -13.83 -24.98
N VAL A 47 2.03 -14.24 -23.72
CA VAL A 47 2.12 -13.33 -22.56
C VAL A 47 3.58 -13.00 -22.28
N LEU A 48 4.47 -13.99 -22.29
CA LEU A 48 5.90 -13.80 -22.04
C LEU A 48 6.52 -12.84 -23.08
N GLU A 49 6.20 -13.01 -24.37
CA GLU A 49 6.65 -12.11 -25.45
C GLU A 49 6.20 -10.65 -25.25
N ARG A 50 5.10 -10.43 -24.53
CA ARG A 50 4.57 -9.08 -24.24
C ARG A 50 5.13 -8.45 -22.96
N LEU A 51 5.68 -9.22 -22.04
CA LEU A 51 6.24 -8.70 -20.79
C LEU A 51 7.39 -7.70 -21.01
N PRO A 52 8.36 -7.92 -21.92
CA PRO A 52 9.40 -6.93 -22.21
C PRO A 52 8.84 -5.57 -22.64
N ALA A 53 7.79 -5.56 -23.47
CA ALA A 53 7.17 -4.33 -23.91
C ALA A 53 6.50 -3.58 -22.75
N LEU A 54 5.85 -4.29 -21.82
CA LEU A 54 5.25 -3.70 -20.63
C LEU A 54 6.32 -3.19 -19.65
N GLN A 55 7.41 -3.94 -19.46
CA GLN A 55 8.57 -3.52 -18.66
C GLN A 55 9.20 -2.24 -19.23
N TYR A 56 9.39 -2.18 -20.55
CA TYR A 56 9.92 -1.00 -21.22
C TYR A 56 9.00 0.22 -21.04
N ARG A 57 7.68 0.03 -21.05
CA ARG A 57 6.73 1.13 -20.75
C ARG A 57 6.83 1.62 -19.30
N LEU A 58 7.10 0.74 -18.33
CA LEU A 58 7.40 1.17 -16.96
C LEU A 58 8.68 1.99 -16.89
N HIS A 59 9.74 1.56 -17.60
CA HIS A 59 10.98 2.33 -17.70
C HIS A 59 10.76 3.72 -18.29
N GLN A 60 10.07 3.81 -19.43
CA GLN A 60 9.73 5.09 -20.06
C GLN A 60 8.91 5.98 -19.12
N ALA A 61 7.95 5.40 -18.39
CA ALA A 61 7.20 6.16 -17.39
C ALA A 61 8.11 6.71 -16.28
N GLY A 62 9.08 5.92 -15.80
CA GLY A 62 10.08 6.37 -14.82
C GLY A 62 10.94 7.52 -15.34
N GLU A 63 11.43 7.44 -16.58
CA GLU A 63 12.20 8.53 -17.22
C GLU A 63 11.37 9.81 -17.37
N LEU A 64 10.09 9.67 -17.74
CA LEU A 64 9.18 10.81 -17.84
C LEU A 64 8.95 11.46 -16.48
N VAL A 65 8.78 10.68 -15.40
CA VAL A 65 8.64 11.21 -14.03
C VAL A 65 9.92 11.93 -13.62
N LEU A 66 11.10 11.33 -13.82
CA LEU A 66 12.40 11.94 -13.52
C LEU A 66 12.63 13.28 -14.24
N GLY A 67 12.05 13.45 -15.43
CA GLY A 67 12.12 14.69 -16.21
C GLY A 67 11.19 15.81 -15.73
N LEU A 68 10.30 15.54 -14.77
CA LEU A 68 9.38 16.54 -14.22
C LEU A 68 9.96 17.15 -12.94
N GLU A 69 9.86 18.47 -12.82
CA GLU A 69 10.20 19.16 -11.59
C GLU A 69 8.98 19.15 -10.64
N PRO A 70 9.05 18.50 -9.46
CA PRO A 70 7.95 18.53 -8.51
C PRO A 70 7.77 19.92 -7.89
N PRO A 71 6.53 20.37 -7.63
CA PRO A 71 6.28 21.62 -6.92
C PRO A 71 6.69 21.49 -5.43
N PRO A 72 6.96 22.62 -4.75
CA PRO A 72 7.35 22.60 -3.34
C PRO A 72 6.36 21.86 -2.42
N GLY A 73 6.88 20.90 -1.66
CA GLY A 73 6.14 20.04 -0.74
C GLY A 73 5.55 18.77 -1.37
N ALA A 74 6.00 18.37 -2.56
CA ALA A 74 5.64 17.11 -3.23
C ALA A 74 6.89 16.30 -3.66
N GLU A 75 8.09 16.76 -3.31
CA GLU A 75 9.36 16.20 -3.75
C GLU A 75 9.55 14.77 -3.23
N ALA A 76 9.13 14.51 -1.98
CA ALA A 76 9.24 13.19 -1.37
C ALA A 76 8.30 12.17 -2.05
N GLU A 77 7.04 12.55 -2.26
CA GLU A 77 6.06 11.69 -2.94
C GLU A 77 6.41 11.48 -4.43
N HIS A 78 7.04 12.48 -5.06
CA HIS A 78 7.55 12.38 -6.42
C HIS A 78 8.74 11.41 -6.51
N ALA A 79 9.68 11.50 -5.56
CA ALA A 79 10.77 10.53 -5.45
C ALA A 79 10.22 9.12 -5.17
N GLU A 80 9.25 8.97 -4.27
CA GLU A 80 8.60 7.68 -3.98
C GLU A 80 7.96 7.06 -5.23
N LEU A 81 7.32 7.87 -6.08
CA LEU A 81 6.78 7.39 -7.35
C LEU A 81 7.88 6.87 -8.28
N THR A 82 8.98 7.61 -8.38
CA THR A 82 10.13 7.23 -9.21
C THR A 82 10.69 5.88 -8.77
N ASP A 83 10.96 5.73 -7.47
CA ASP A 83 11.46 4.48 -6.88
C ASP A 83 10.48 3.33 -7.10
N ALA A 84 9.18 3.55 -6.89
CA ALA A 84 8.17 2.54 -7.10
C ALA A 84 8.09 2.06 -8.56
N LEU A 85 8.33 2.95 -9.54
CA LEU A 85 8.36 2.59 -10.96
C LEU A 85 9.59 1.75 -11.31
N VAL A 86 10.75 2.08 -10.74
CA VAL A 86 11.97 1.28 -10.87
C VAL A 86 11.76 -0.12 -10.29
N ASP A 87 11.25 -0.20 -9.06
CA ASP A 87 10.93 -1.46 -8.41
C ASP A 87 9.97 -2.33 -9.23
N ALA A 88 8.90 -1.72 -9.77
CA ALA A 88 7.95 -2.43 -10.60
C ALA A 88 8.57 -2.93 -11.91
N ARG A 89 9.46 -2.15 -12.52
CA ARG A 89 10.19 -2.55 -13.74
C ARG A 89 11.12 -3.71 -13.45
N ASP A 90 11.88 -3.64 -12.36
CA ASP A 90 12.90 -4.63 -12.01
C ASP A 90 12.22 -5.95 -11.61
N ALA A 91 11.21 -5.89 -10.75
CA ALA A 91 10.40 -7.07 -10.42
C ALA A 91 9.70 -7.70 -11.64
N THR A 92 9.27 -6.89 -12.62
CA THR A 92 8.74 -7.43 -13.89
C THR A 92 9.82 -8.16 -14.69
N GLY A 93 11.06 -7.64 -14.68
CA GLY A 93 12.20 -8.29 -15.32
C GLY A 93 12.58 -9.61 -14.66
N GLU A 94 12.66 -9.62 -13.32
CA GLU A 94 12.96 -10.84 -12.55
C GLU A 94 11.92 -11.95 -12.78
N VAL A 95 10.63 -11.58 -12.86
CA VAL A 95 9.56 -12.55 -13.18
C VAL A 95 9.71 -13.11 -14.59
N LEU A 96 10.06 -12.26 -15.56
CA LEU A 96 10.29 -12.68 -16.95
C LEU A 96 11.50 -13.63 -17.02
N GLU A 97 12.64 -13.24 -16.47
CA GLU A 97 13.87 -14.05 -16.43
C GLU A 97 13.60 -15.40 -15.76
N ALA A 98 12.93 -15.42 -14.62
CA ALA A 98 12.55 -16.66 -13.94
C ALA A 98 11.62 -17.54 -14.78
N ALA A 99 10.73 -16.95 -15.59
CA ALA A 99 9.85 -17.69 -16.48
C ALA A 99 10.61 -18.29 -17.66
N GLU A 100 11.56 -17.55 -18.25
CA GLU A 100 12.39 -18.00 -19.37
C GLU A 100 13.35 -19.13 -18.95
N GLU A 101 13.96 -19.01 -17.77
CA GLU A 101 14.96 -19.98 -17.29
C GLU A 101 14.35 -21.20 -16.59
N GLY A 102 13.28 -21.00 -15.83
CA GLY A 102 12.71 -22.00 -14.91
C GLY A 102 11.23 -22.28 -15.12
N GLY A 103 10.62 -21.70 -16.14
CA GLY A 103 9.20 -21.84 -16.44
C GLY A 103 8.29 -21.14 -15.43
N ALA A 104 6.98 -21.30 -15.63
CA ALA A 104 5.95 -20.63 -14.83
C ALA A 104 6.07 -20.90 -13.31
N ASP A 105 6.53 -22.09 -12.89
CA ASP A 105 6.69 -22.44 -11.48
C ASP A 105 7.84 -21.69 -10.78
N ALA A 106 8.91 -21.35 -11.51
CA ALA A 106 9.99 -20.53 -10.98
C ALA A 106 9.53 -19.07 -10.83
N ALA A 107 8.92 -18.52 -11.88
CA ALA A 107 8.35 -17.17 -11.87
C ALA A 107 7.25 -17.01 -10.81
N PHE A 108 6.42 -18.04 -10.57
CA PHE A 108 5.35 -18.02 -9.57
C PHE A 108 5.86 -17.68 -8.16
N ARG A 109 7.11 -18.02 -7.83
CA ARG A 109 7.69 -17.73 -6.51
C ARG A 109 7.91 -16.24 -6.27
N LEU A 110 8.10 -15.46 -7.34
CA LEU A 110 8.37 -14.01 -7.32
C LEU A 110 7.09 -13.18 -7.45
N VAL A 111 5.93 -13.82 -7.66
CA VAL A 111 4.67 -13.10 -7.90
C VAL A 111 4.26 -12.25 -6.70
N HIS A 112 4.61 -12.65 -5.47
CA HIS A 112 4.26 -11.85 -4.29
C HIS A 112 5.03 -10.53 -4.25
N GLU A 113 6.35 -10.59 -4.46
CA GLU A 113 7.21 -9.40 -4.57
C GLU A 113 6.76 -8.51 -5.73
N TRP A 114 6.47 -9.10 -6.89
CA TRP A 114 6.02 -8.37 -8.07
C TRP A 114 4.68 -7.66 -7.84
N ARG A 115 3.70 -8.34 -7.24
CA ARG A 115 2.41 -7.71 -6.85
C ARG A 115 2.62 -6.58 -5.85
N GLY A 116 3.56 -6.75 -4.91
CA GLY A 116 3.95 -5.71 -3.97
C GLY A 116 4.50 -4.47 -4.68
N ALA A 117 5.39 -4.65 -5.65
CA ALA A 117 5.96 -3.56 -6.44
C ALA A 117 4.89 -2.82 -7.26
N LEU A 118 4.00 -3.54 -7.97
CA LEU A 118 2.87 -2.95 -8.69
C LEU A 118 1.93 -2.16 -7.76
N PHE A 119 1.68 -2.69 -6.57
CA PHE A 119 0.88 -1.99 -5.56
C PHE A 119 1.56 -0.72 -5.06
N ARG A 120 2.90 -0.71 -4.87
CA ARG A 120 3.65 0.49 -4.48
C ARG A 120 3.47 1.63 -5.48
N VAL A 121 3.42 1.35 -6.79
CA VAL A 121 3.14 2.40 -7.81
C VAL A 121 1.78 3.05 -7.57
N ARG A 122 0.76 2.24 -7.28
CA ARG A 122 -0.60 2.75 -6.99
C ARG A 122 -0.66 3.53 -5.69
N LEU A 123 0.08 3.09 -4.67
CA LEU A 123 0.19 3.78 -3.39
C LEU A 123 0.87 5.14 -3.56
N ALA A 124 2.00 5.19 -4.27
CA ALA A 124 2.74 6.42 -4.56
C ALA A 124 1.85 7.42 -5.33
N ARG A 125 1.11 6.95 -6.34
CA ARG A 125 0.09 7.77 -7.04
C ARG A 125 -0.94 8.36 -6.08
N MET A 126 -1.49 7.53 -5.19
CA MET A 126 -2.51 7.98 -4.25
C MET A 126 -1.95 9.06 -3.30
N ARG A 127 -0.71 8.91 -2.85
CA ARG A 127 -0.01 9.88 -1.98
C ARG A 127 0.27 11.19 -2.70
N LEU A 128 0.68 11.15 -3.96
CA LEU A 128 0.83 12.36 -4.80
C LEU A 128 -0.47 13.16 -4.93
N HIS A 129 -1.63 12.50 -4.95
CA HIS A 129 -2.93 13.19 -4.96
C HIS A 129 -3.40 13.62 -3.56
N THR A 130 -3.00 12.89 -2.52
CA THR A 130 -3.44 13.11 -1.14
C THR A 130 -2.35 13.88 -0.41
N ARG A 131 -2.34 15.20 -0.55
CA ARG A 131 -1.44 16.04 0.25
C ARG A 131 -1.77 15.83 1.73
N PRO A 132 -0.85 15.30 2.57
CA PRO A 132 -1.02 15.41 4.00
C PRO A 132 -0.93 16.90 4.33
N GLU A 133 -1.91 17.43 5.06
CA GLU A 133 -1.67 18.66 5.81
C GLU A 133 -0.41 18.39 6.66
N PRO A 134 0.64 19.24 6.60
CA PRO A 134 1.87 18.95 7.32
C PRO A 134 1.50 18.67 8.77
N ALA A 135 1.71 17.44 9.21
CA ALA A 135 1.47 17.08 10.60
C ALA A 135 2.29 18.07 11.44
N PRO A 136 1.69 18.73 12.45
CA PRO A 136 2.46 19.61 13.30
C PRO A 136 3.62 18.79 13.85
N VAL A 137 4.85 19.16 13.50
CA VAL A 137 6.08 18.65 14.12
C VAL A 137 6.13 19.26 15.52
N GLY A 138 5.21 18.84 16.37
CA GLY A 138 5.34 18.97 17.81
C GLY A 138 6.20 17.80 18.29
N PRO A 139 7.12 18.00 19.24
CA PRO A 139 7.79 16.87 19.87
C PRO A 139 6.71 15.97 20.50
N THR A 140 6.48 14.79 19.94
CA THR A 140 5.81 13.69 20.63
C THR A 140 6.78 13.17 21.68
N LEU A 141 6.90 13.92 22.77
CA LEU A 141 7.29 13.31 24.04
C LEU A 141 6.17 12.31 24.37
N PRO A 142 6.48 11.04 24.69
CA PRO A 142 5.46 10.12 25.17
C PRO A 142 4.81 10.71 26.41
N THR A 143 3.59 11.23 26.28
CA THR A 143 2.82 11.79 27.38
C THR A 143 2.24 10.66 28.20
N GLY A 144 3.07 10.06 29.05
CA GLY A 144 2.65 9.21 30.15
C GLY A 144 2.01 7.88 29.75
N TYR A 145 2.02 6.95 30.70
CA TYR A 145 1.22 5.74 30.61
C TYR A 145 -0.27 6.15 30.60
N ASP A 146 -0.95 5.92 29.48
CA ASP A 146 -2.41 6.05 29.43
C ASP A 146 -3.02 4.95 30.32
N ARG A 147 -3.33 5.34 31.55
CA ARG A 147 -3.92 4.46 32.56
C ARG A 147 -5.25 3.89 32.07
N GLY A 148 -5.94 4.57 31.15
CA GLY A 148 -7.17 4.09 30.51
C GLY A 148 -6.91 2.88 29.62
N ALA A 149 -5.88 2.92 28.78
CA ALA A 149 -5.49 1.80 27.92
C ALA A 149 -5.03 0.57 28.75
N LEU A 150 -4.31 0.79 29.85
CA LEU A 150 -3.92 -0.28 30.78
C LEU A 150 -5.14 -0.93 31.44
N LEU A 151 -6.09 -0.11 31.92
CA LEU A 151 -7.31 -0.58 32.59
C LEU A 151 -8.19 -1.36 31.61
N ALA A 152 -8.34 -0.88 30.37
CA ALA A 152 -9.06 -1.57 29.31
C ALA A 152 -8.42 -2.93 29.00
N THR A 153 -7.10 -3.00 28.89
CA THR A 153 -6.36 -4.24 28.63
C THR A 153 -6.54 -5.26 29.77
N VAL A 154 -6.45 -4.81 31.03
CA VAL A 154 -6.65 -5.66 32.21
C VAL A 154 -8.09 -6.18 32.27
N LEU A 155 -9.08 -5.33 31.98
CA LEU A 155 -10.49 -5.72 31.97
C LEU A 155 -10.80 -6.74 30.86
N VAL A 156 -10.23 -6.57 29.67
CA VAL A 156 -10.36 -7.53 28.57
C VAL A 156 -9.77 -8.87 28.96
N LEU A 157 -8.54 -8.90 29.48
CA LEU A 157 -7.89 -10.15 29.89
C LEU A 157 -8.66 -10.86 31.01
N ALA A 158 -9.14 -10.12 32.02
CA ALA A 158 -9.94 -10.66 33.11
C ALA A 158 -11.29 -11.20 32.60
N GLY A 159 -11.96 -10.46 31.71
CA GLY A 159 -13.23 -10.88 31.09
C GLY A 159 -13.07 -12.16 30.27
N THR A 160 -12.02 -12.25 29.45
CA THR A 160 -11.72 -13.47 28.68
C THR A 160 -11.48 -14.66 29.62
N LEU A 161 -10.67 -14.50 30.67
CA LEU A 161 -10.37 -15.58 31.63
C LEU A 161 -11.62 -16.09 32.36
N VAL A 162 -12.50 -15.18 32.78
CA VAL A 162 -13.78 -15.54 33.45
C VAL A 162 -14.72 -16.27 32.48
N VAL A 163 -14.78 -15.85 31.22
CA VAL A 163 -15.61 -16.51 30.19
C VAL A 163 -15.09 -17.92 29.90
N THR A 164 -13.78 -18.09 29.70
CA THR A 164 -13.20 -19.40 29.41
C THR A 164 -13.30 -20.34 30.61
N GLY A 165 -13.07 -19.85 31.84
CA GLY A 165 -13.24 -20.63 33.07
C GLY A 165 -14.70 -21.02 33.34
N GLY A 166 -15.65 -20.10 33.11
CA GLY A 166 -17.08 -20.37 33.27
C GLY A 166 -17.62 -21.41 32.29
N ALA A 167 -17.11 -21.42 31.05
CA ALA A 167 -17.48 -22.39 30.01
C ALA A 167 -17.05 -23.83 30.37
N VAL A 168 -15.88 -23.99 31.01
CA VAL A 168 -15.37 -25.31 31.45
C VAL A 168 -16.18 -25.87 32.65
N LEU A 169 -16.77 -25.01 33.48
CA LEU A 169 -17.49 -25.39 34.70
C LEU A 169 -19.01 -25.51 34.55
N GLY A 170 -19.58 -25.19 33.37
CA GLY A 170 -21.02 -25.36 33.09
C GLY A 170 -21.97 -24.42 33.84
N ALA A 171 -21.45 -23.34 34.44
CA ALA A 171 -22.22 -22.41 35.28
C ALA A 171 -22.72 -21.19 34.49
N TRP A 172 -23.92 -21.31 33.88
CA TRP A 172 -24.49 -20.29 32.98
C TRP A 172 -24.61 -18.85 33.53
N PRO A 173 -24.85 -18.58 34.84
CA PRO A 173 -24.94 -17.21 35.36
C PRO A 173 -23.60 -16.46 35.30
N VAL A 174 -22.49 -17.21 35.34
CA VAL A 174 -21.12 -16.65 35.34
C VAL A 174 -20.74 -16.16 33.94
N TRP A 175 -21.21 -16.84 32.89
CA TRP A 175 -20.98 -16.40 31.51
C TRP A 175 -21.73 -15.10 31.17
N ALA A 176 -22.98 -14.95 31.62
CA ALA A 176 -23.76 -13.73 31.43
C ALA A 176 -23.13 -12.51 32.11
N ALA A 177 -22.56 -12.69 33.31
CA ALA A 177 -21.81 -11.63 34.01
C ALA A 177 -20.51 -11.24 33.27
N GLY A 178 -19.80 -12.22 32.70
CA GLY A 178 -18.60 -11.98 31.87
C GLY A 178 -18.92 -11.18 30.61
N LEU A 179 -20.02 -11.51 29.90
CA LEU A 179 -20.46 -10.76 28.73
C LEU A 179 -20.88 -9.32 29.05
N LEU A 180 -21.55 -9.09 30.18
CA LEU A 180 -21.92 -7.75 30.63
C LEU A 180 -20.69 -6.88 30.95
N LEU A 181 -19.64 -7.46 31.52
CA LEU A 181 -18.36 -6.78 31.76
C LEU A 181 -17.66 -6.39 30.45
N VAL A 182 -17.62 -7.30 29.48
CA VAL A 182 -17.05 -7.03 28.15
C VAL A 182 -17.86 -5.96 27.41
N ALA A 183 -19.19 -6.06 27.41
CA ALA A 183 -20.06 -5.06 26.79
C ALA A 183 -19.95 -3.68 27.47
N GLY A 184 -19.82 -3.65 28.80
CA GLY A 184 -19.60 -2.42 29.57
C GLY A 184 -18.27 -1.74 29.21
N SER A 185 -17.22 -2.50 28.93
CA SER A 185 -15.92 -1.94 28.50
C SER A 185 -16.00 -1.21 27.16
N LEU A 186 -16.84 -1.69 26.24
CA LEU A 186 -17.07 -1.07 24.93
C LEU A 186 -17.93 0.20 25.02
N LEU A 187 -18.85 0.26 25.99
CA LEU A 187 -19.71 1.43 26.23
C LEU A 187 -18.98 2.56 27.01
N GLY A 188 -17.99 2.21 27.83
CA GLY A 188 -17.17 3.16 28.58
C GLY A 188 -16.05 3.81 27.76
N TYR A 189 -15.65 3.19 26.63
CA TYR A 189 -14.67 3.75 25.71
C TYR A 189 -15.36 4.72 24.74
N ARG A 190 -15.31 6.02 25.05
CA ARG A 190 -15.59 7.07 24.06
C ARG A 190 -14.25 7.53 23.46
N PRO A 191 -14.04 7.40 22.15
CA PRO A 191 -12.87 7.98 21.48
C PRO A 191 -12.89 9.51 21.59
#